data_AF-A0A2H0TEG7-F1
#
_entry.id   AF-A0A2H0TEG7-F1
#
_cell.length_a   1.000
_cell.length_b   1.000
_cell.length_c   1.000
_cell.angle_alpha   90.00
_cell.angle_beta   90.00
_cell.angle_gamma   90.00
#
_symmetry.space_group_name_H-M   'P 1'
#
loop_
_entity.id
_entity.type
_entity.pdbx_description
1 polymer ?
#
loop_
_entity_poly.entity_id
_entity_poly.type
_entity_poly.pdbx_seq_one_letter_code
_entity_poly.pdbx_strand_id
1 'polypeptide(L)'
;MQKEQKKTIVISSFHTLISRNILRSGVLEFLHGKVNIVIFCPQRKKDFFKREFEKDGIIVVGIPEVPLSRREQILRTAGALLLPTSTMSLKSRAKYWREKKRIPYALSRFLYHTIARLHYTPVLFRNIFSSFYDQNIFGGFFQAYQPDLIFSTDMLDWDDIRMLVEAKRHGIKTLGMVRSWDNLTNKSLIPVAADHFLTNNDFIRNELVGLHKVRFKDIAAVGMPQFDYYIGYKPTGRKTFFEKLGFDSERRMIMFAPMGSKFIETDWQMLQLLHDAILSGEIHGHPQLLVRIPPGDDFNKDALRLSEKVKIFFDKPGTAFQSGKRKDNEMGRGDMVHLADSLFYADVLVNAGSSLCIDMAAFDRPVVYPDFDGGEGAPYFRSVRHFGEYHHYQYLFRHTGCKKAPSREALIAWINTYLATPALHREERKAFLESQCGKHDGKAHARVASAILQLLENGFHAFSDIRMGKNKEDI
;
A
#
# COMPACT_ATOMS: atom_id res chain seq x y z
N MET A 1 -31.15 27.20 22.33
CA MET A 1 -29.92 26.45 22.02
C MET A 1 -29.80 26.34 20.51
N GLN A 2 -28.94 27.13 19.87
CA GLN A 2 -28.56 26.88 18.48
C GLN A 2 -27.82 25.54 18.47
N LYS A 3 -28.33 24.53 17.73
CA LYS A 3 -27.56 23.31 17.45
C LYS A 3 -26.30 23.79 16.71
N GLU A 4 -25.15 23.66 17.35
CA GLU A 4 -23.86 23.96 16.74
C GLU A 4 -23.77 23.21 15.40
N GLN A 5 -23.56 23.95 14.31
CA GLN A 5 -23.55 23.37 12.98
C GLN A 5 -22.35 22.43 12.88
N LYS A 6 -22.61 21.12 12.69
CA LYS A 6 -21.54 20.13 12.55
C LYS A 6 -20.65 20.51 11.37
N LYS A 7 -19.35 20.49 11.62
CA LYS A 7 -18.31 20.68 10.61
C LYS A 7 -18.38 19.59 9.55
N THR A 8 -18.08 19.94 8.31
CA THR A 8 -18.09 19.02 7.17
C THR A 8 -16.67 18.66 6.77
N ILE A 9 -16.39 17.36 6.70
CA ILE A 9 -15.14 16.84 6.16
C ILE A 9 -15.38 16.13 4.83
N VAL A 10 -14.44 16.28 3.91
CA VAL A 10 -14.36 15.44 2.71
C VAL A 10 -13.24 14.43 2.90
N ILE A 11 -13.52 13.15 2.67
CA ILE A 11 -12.52 12.07 2.66
C ILE A 11 -12.43 11.52 1.25
N SER A 12 -11.24 11.59 0.63
CA SER A 12 -11.02 10.99 -0.69
C SER A 12 -10.85 9.48 -0.61
N SER A 13 -11.34 8.78 -1.64
CA SER A 13 -11.15 7.34 -1.83
C SER A 13 -11.06 7.01 -3.33
N PHE A 14 -10.02 7.53 -4.00
CA PHE A 14 -9.77 7.27 -5.42
C PHE A 14 -8.97 6.00 -5.68
N HIS A 15 -8.10 5.60 -4.75
CA HIS A 15 -7.32 4.37 -4.85
C HIS A 15 -8.05 3.16 -4.20
N THR A 16 -8.01 2.00 -4.85
CA THR A 16 -8.62 0.71 -4.42
C THR A 16 -8.31 0.24 -2.98
N LEU A 17 -7.25 0.77 -2.38
CA LEU A 17 -6.84 0.35 -1.04
C LEU A 17 -7.50 1.18 0.06
N ILE A 18 -8.08 2.34 -0.27
CA ILE A 18 -8.59 3.28 0.73
C ILE A 18 -9.85 2.74 1.41
N SER A 19 -10.69 2.00 0.69
CA SER A 19 -11.84 1.29 1.28
C SER A 19 -11.42 0.43 2.47
N ARG A 20 -10.33 -0.34 2.34
CA ARG A 20 -9.77 -1.15 3.43
C ARG A 20 -9.00 -0.30 4.44
N ASN A 21 -8.12 0.57 3.95
CA ASN A 21 -7.12 1.25 4.78
C ASN A 21 -7.72 2.31 5.70
N ILE A 22 -8.78 2.99 5.25
CA ILE A 22 -9.38 4.13 5.96
C ILE A 22 -10.87 3.87 6.21
N LEU A 23 -11.64 3.55 5.16
CA LEU A 23 -13.11 3.57 5.30
C LEU A 23 -13.66 2.42 6.15
N ARG A 24 -12.98 1.26 6.18
CA ARG A 24 -13.38 0.07 6.97
C ARG A 24 -12.48 -0.21 8.17
N SER A 25 -11.57 0.70 8.51
CA SER A 25 -10.59 0.49 9.57
C SER A 25 -11.04 1.00 10.94
N GLY A 26 -12.25 1.53 11.07
CA GLY A 26 -12.75 2.16 12.31
C GLY A 26 -12.72 3.68 12.28
N VAL A 27 -12.08 4.30 11.26
CA VAL A 27 -11.96 5.77 11.18
C VAL A 27 -13.33 6.41 10.93
N LEU A 28 -14.11 5.88 9.98
CA LEU A 28 -15.45 6.39 9.71
C LEU A 28 -16.37 6.24 10.92
N GLU A 29 -16.33 5.07 11.57
CA GLU A 29 -17.12 4.77 12.75
C GLU A 29 -16.78 5.72 13.91
N PHE A 30 -15.50 6.05 14.09
CA PHE A 30 -15.07 6.97 15.14
C PHE A 30 -15.53 8.42 14.88
N LEU A 31 -15.57 8.85 13.63
CA LEU A 31 -15.98 10.20 13.22
C LEU A 31 -17.51 10.36 13.13
N HIS A 32 -18.23 9.26 12.90
CA HIS A 32 -19.67 9.25 12.72
C HIS A 32 -20.38 9.88 13.93
N GLY A 33 -21.35 10.76 13.66
CA GLY A 33 -22.08 11.51 14.68
C GLY A 33 -21.37 12.78 15.19
N LYS A 34 -20.04 12.91 15.03
CA LYS A 34 -19.27 14.10 15.46
C LYS A 34 -19.15 15.17 14.36
N VAL A 35 -19.05 14.73 13.10
CA VAL A 35 -18.91 15.58 11.91
C VAL A 35 -19.82 15.08 10.79
N ASN A 36 -20.10 15.94 9.81
CA ASN A 36 -20.68 15.51 8.55
C ASN A 36 -19.57 14.98 7.65
N ILE A 37 -19.74 13.80 7.09
CA ILE A 37 -18.71 13.15 6.25
C ILE A 37 -19.20 13.09 4.81
N VAL A 38 -18.37 13.57 3.89
CA VAL A 38 -18.58 13.44 2.46
C VAL A 38 -17.46 12.58 1.88
N ILE A 39 -17.79 11.42 1.32
CA ILE A 39 -16.81 10.52 0.71
C ILE A 39 -16.76 10.80 -0.78
N PHE A 40 -15.60 11.22 -1.27
CA PHE A 40 -15.34 11.36 -2.70
C PHE A 40 -14.76 10.06 -3.26
N CYS A 41 -15.43 9.49 -4.24
CA CYS A 41 -15.01 8.27 -4.92
C CYS A 41 -15.11 8.44 -6.43
N PRO A 42 -14.46 7.58 -7.24
CA PRO A 42 -14.64 7.63 -8.70
C PRO A 42 -16.11 7.43 -9.07
N GLN A 43 -16.64 8.21 -10.02
CA GLN A 43 -18.05 8.19 -10.41
C GLN A 43 -18.52 6.78 -10.77
N ARG A 44 -17.70 5.97 -11.46
CA ARG A 44 -18.05 4.59 -11.82
C ARG A 44 -18.23 3.65 -10.61
N LYS A 45 -17.66 3.99 -9.45
CA LYS A 45 -17.74 3.20 -8.22
C LYS A 45 -18.82 3.70 -7.26
N LYS A 46 -19.48 4.81 -7.58
CA LYS A 46 -20.44 5.52 -6.70
C LYS A 46 -21.46 4.57 -6.08
N ASP A 47 -22.12 3.72 -6.89
CA ASP A 47 -23.19 2.86 -6.38
C ASP A 47 -22.70 1.80 -5.39
N PHE A 48 -21.48 1.28 -5.60
CA PHE A 48 -20.86 0.40 -4.61
C PHE A 48 -20.58 1.14 -3.32
N PHE A 49 -19.99 2.34 -3.40
CA PHE A 49 -19.69 3.14 -2.21
C PHE A 49 -20.97 3.55 -1.47
N LYS A 50 -22.04 3.90 -2.18
CA LYS A 50 -23.34 4.21 -1.58
C LYS A 50 -23.86 3.03 -0.78
N ARG A 51 -23.88 1.83 -1.36
CA ARG A 51 -24.34 0.62 -0.66
C ARG A 51 -23.49 0.29 0.57
N GLU A 52 -22.19 0.53 0.52
CA GLU A 52 -21.26 0.12 1.57
C GLU A 52 -21.07 1.16 2.69
N PHE A 53 -21.22 2.45 2.40
CA PHE A 53 -20.80 3.52 3.31
C PHE A 53 -21.83 4.63 3.53
N GLU A 54 -22.81 4.81 2.63
CA GLU A 54 -23.80 5.88 2.79
C GLU A 54 -24.79 5.53 3.91
N LYS A 55 -24.95 6.47 4.85
CA LYS A 55 -25.88 6.38 5.99
C LYS A 55 -26.07 7.78 6.58
N ASP A 56 -26.90 7.92 7.60
CA ASP A 56 -27.12 9.21 8.27
C ASP A 56 -25.78 9.89 8.64
N GLY A 57 -25.58 11.13 8.21
CA GLY A 57 -24.32 11.88 8.42
C GLY A 57 -23.12 11.48 7.54
N ILE A 58 -23.26 10.52 6.63
CA ILE A 58 -22.23 10.12 5.65
C ILE A 58 -22.83 10.10 4.24
N ILE A 59 -22.37 11.00 3.38
CA ILE A 59 -22.82 11.13 1.99
C ILE A 59 -21.73 10.63 1.05
N VAL A 60 -22.11 9.89 0.00
CA VAL A 60 -21.19 9.42 -1.03
C VAL A 60 -21.37 10.21 -2.32
N VAL A 61 -20.28 10.78 -2.81
CA VAL A 61 -20.25 11.59 -4.02
C VAL A 61 -19.30 10.96 -5.03
N GLY A 62 -19.82 10.73 -6.24
CA GLY A 62 -19.02 10.28 -7.37
C GLY A 62 -18.36 11.47 -8.05
N ILE A 63 -17.06 11.38 -8.28
CA ILE A 63 -16.25 12.38 -8.95
C ILE A 63 -15.95 11.88 -10.37
N PRO A 64 -16.28 12.67 -11.42
CA PRO A 64 -16.01 12.31 -12.80
C PRO A 64 -14.52 12.07 -13.03
N GLU A 65 -14.17 10.95 -13.64
CA GLU A 65 -12.78 10.61 -13.89
C GLU A 65 -12.27 11.29 -15.15
N VAL A 66 -11.29 12.18 -14.98
CA VAL A 66 -10.70 12.95 -16.08
C VAL A 66 -9.31 12.40 -16.41
N PRO A 67 -9.01 12.02 -17.67
CA PRO A 67 -7.66 11.62 -18.07
C PRO A 67 -6.62 12.71 -17.76
N LEU A 68 -5.35 12.30 -17.62
CA LEU A 68 -4.27 13.28 -17.43
C LEU A 68 -4.03 14.06 -18.73
N SER A 69 -4.08 15.38 -18.62
CA SER A 69 -3.65 16.30 -19.67
C SER A 69 -2.16 16.12 -20.00
N ARG A 70 -1.71 16.61 -21.15
CA ARG A 70 -0.28 16.58 -21.52
C ARG A 70 0.60 17.29 -20.48
N ARG A 71 0.11 18.40 -19.91
CA ARG A 71 0.82 19.16 -18.86
C ARG A 71 1.00 18.30 -17.60
N GLU A 72 -0.07 17.66 -17.12
CA GLU A 72 0.01 16.75 -15.96
C GLU A 72 0.94 15.56 -16.21
N GLN A 73 0.96 15.00 -17.43
CA GLN A 73 1.90 13.93 -17.77
C GLN A 73 3.37 14.37 -17.72
N ILE A 74 3.67 15.60 -18.15
CA ILE A 74 5.01 16.20 -18.04
C ILE A 74 5.37 16.39 -16.56
N LEU A 75 4.48 16.98 -15.76
CA LEU A 75 4.70 17.22 -14.33
C LEU A 75 4.89 15.91 -13.56
N ARG A 76 4.11 14.87 -13.90
CA ARG A 76 4.28 13.51 -13.36
C ARG A 76 5.68 12.96 -13.62
N THR A 77 6.15 13.14 -14.84
CA THR A 77 7.47 12.66 -15.26
C THR A 77 8.58 13.45 -14.56
N ALA A 78 8.43 14.77 -14.46
CA ALA A 78 9.37 15.64 -13.75
C ALA A 78 9.48 15.26 -12.26
N GLY A 79 8.35 15.11 -11.56
CA GLY A 79 8.33 14.70 -10.15
C GLY A 79 8.97 13.34 -9.90
N ALA A 80 8.82 12.39 -10.84
CA ALA A 80 9.49 11.10 -10.79
C ALA A 80 11.02 11.20 -11.03
N LEU A 81 11.46 12.05 -11.96
CA LEU A 81 12.89 12.26 -12.26
C LEU A 81 13.63 13.03 -11.16
N LEU A 82 12.92 13.90 -10.44
CA LEU A 82 13.47 14.75 -9.39
C LEU A 82 13.47 14.09 -8.00
N LEU A 83 12.97 12.86 -7.86
CA LEU A 83 13.00 12.10 -6.60
C LEU A 83 14.33 11.32 -6.49
N PRO A 84 15.28 11.72 -5.61
CA PRO A 84 16.67 11.23 -5.65
C PRO A 84 16.87 9.94 -4.85
N THR A 85 16.13 8.87 -5.18
CA THR A 85 16.27 7.58 -4.49
C THR A 85 16.94 6.51 -5.34
N SER A 86 17.57 5.54 -4.68
CA SER A 86 18.15 4.35 -5.33
C SER A 86 17.10 3.59 -6.16
N THR A 87 15.85 3.56 -5.67
CA THR A 87 14.72 2.92 -6.36
C THR A 87 14.36 3.66 -7.66
N MET A 88 14.29 4.99 -7.65
CA MET A 88 14.04 5.76 -8.88
C MET A 88 15.21 5.66 -9.87
N SER A 89 16.44 5.62 -9.36
CA SER A 89 17.63 5.32 -10.16
C SER A 89 17.55 3.95 -10.84
N LEU A 90 17.17 2.90 -10.10
CA LEU A 90 16.97 1.55 -10.62
C LEU A 90 15.84 1.49 -11.67
N LYS A 91 14.72 2.18 -11.43
CA LYS A 91 13.63 2.30 -12.41
C LYS A 91 14.06 2.99 -13.70
N SER A 92 14.88 4.04 -13.61
CA SER A 92 15.43 4.69 -14.81
C SER A 92 16.33 3.72 -15.60
N ARG A 93 17.19 2.95 -14.92
CA ARG A 93 18.01 1.90 -15.54
C ARG A 93 17.14 0.82 -16.20
N ALA A 94 16.09 0.36 -15.53
CA ALA A 94 15.14 -0.62 -16.08
C ALA A 94 14.42 -0.08 -17.32
N LYS A 95 13.99 1.18 -17.29
CA LYS A 95 13.38 1.87 -18.44
C LYS A 95 14.35 1.94 -19.62
N TYR A 96 15.60 2.35 -19.37
CA TYR A 96 16.63 2.37 -20.41
C TYR A 96 16.93 0.98 -20.96
N TRP A 97 17.01 -0.04 -20.11
CA TRP A 97 17.23 -1.41 -20.55
C TRP A 97 16.15 -1.90 -21.52
N ARG A 98 14.87 -1.54 -21.26
CA ARG A 98 13.73 -1.88 -22.11
C ARG A 98 13.65 -1.05 -23.40
N GLU A 99 13.85 0.26 -23.29
CA GLU A 99 13.58 1.19 -24.41
C GLU A 99 14.83 1.54 -25.23
N LYS A 100 16.04 1.30 -24.70
CA LYS A 100 17.35 1.64 -25.28
C LYS A 100 17.54 3.12 -25.68
N LYS A 101 16.69 4.02 -25.17
CA LYS A 101 16.74 5.46 -25.46
C LYS A 101 17.83 6.16 -24.64
N ARG A 102 18.98 6.43 -25.28
CA ARG A 102 20.16 7.03 -24.64
C ARG A 102 19.95 8.45 -24.12
N ILE A 103 19.34 9.34 -24.92
CA ILE A 103 19.19 10.76 -24.55
C ILE A 103 18.29 10.94 -23.32
N PRO A 104 17.05 10.39 -23.25
CA PRO A 104 16.22 10.50 -22.06
C PRO A 104 16.88 9.86 -20.82
N TYR A 105 17.62 8.78 -21.01
CA TYR A 105 18.37 8.16 -19.92
C TYR A 105 19.49 9.07 -19.42
N ALA A 106 20.33 9.60 -20.30
CA ALA A 106 21.40 10.53 -19.94
C ALA A 106 20.84 11.77 -19.22
N LEU A 107 19.75 12.35 -19.71
CA LEU A 107 19.04 13.45 -19.04
C LEU A 107 18.57 13.04 -17.64
N SER A 108 17.94 11.86 -17.49
CA SER A 108 17.51 11.37 -16.18
C SER A 108 18.69 11.20 -15.21
N ARG A 109 19.85 10.74 -15.69
CA ARG A 109 21.06 10.59 -14.86
C ARG A 109 21.64 11.94 -14.50
N PHE A 110 21.68 12.89 -15.43
CA PHE A 110 22.09 14.26 -15.16
C PHE A 110 21.21 14.87 -14.05
N LEU A 111 19.89 14.90 -14.25
CA LEU A 111 18.93 15.46 -13.28
C LEU A 111 19.04 14.78 -11.91
N TYR A 112 19.22 13.46 -11.87
CA TYR A 112 19.38 12.70 -10.62
C TYR A 112 20.62 13.12 -9.83
N HIS A 113 21.77 13.35 -10.48
CA HIS A 113 23.01 13.69 -9.77
C HIS A 113 23.18 15.20 -9.51
N THR A 114 22.55 16.06 -10.31
CA THR A 114 22.71 17.51 -10.19
C THR A 114 21.52 18.17 -9.49
N ILE A 115 20.32 18.11 -10.09
CA ILE A 115 19.16 18.90 -9.64
C ILE A 115 18.40 18.19 -8.51
N ALA A 116 18.12 16.90 -8.63
CA ALA A 116 17.26 16.15 -7.72
C ALA A 116 17.76 16.15 -6.26
N ARG A 117 19.08 16.27 -6.06
CA ARG A 117 19.74 16.23 -4.75
C ARG A 117 19.85 17.59 -4.06
N LEU A 118 19.52 18.69 -4.75
CA LEU A 118 19.55 20.01 -4.13
C LEU A 118 18.47 20.12 -3.07
N HIS A 119 18.80 20.76 -1.94
CA HIS A 119 17.91 20.86 -0.79
C HIS A 119 16.54 21.47 -1.15
N TYR A 120 16.52 22.48 -2.02
CA TYR A 120 15.32 23.23 -2.38
C TYR A 120 14.51 22.64 -3.55
N THR A 121 14.98 21.57 -4.20
CA THR A 121 14.31 21.00 -5.37
C THR A 121 12.85 20.61 -5.12
N PRO A 122 12.49 19.92 -4.02
CA PRO A 122 11.09 19.60 -3.74
C PRO A 122 10.20 20.83 -3.56
N VAL A 123 10.74 21.91 -2.97
CA VAL A 123 10.00 23.16 -2.77
C VAL A 123 9.77 23.87 -4.09
N LEU A 124 10.82 24.00 -4.91
CA LEU A 124 10.72 24.62 -6.23
C LEU A 124 9.77 23.84 -7.14
N PHE A 125 9.85 22.50 -7.13
CA PHE A 125 8.95 21.63 -7.89
C PHE A 125 7.48 21.90 -7.57
N ARG A 126 7.11 22.05 -6.28
CA ARG A 126 5.74 22.37 -5.88
C ARG A 126 5.27 23.74 -6.34
N ASN A 127 6.13 24.75 -6.18
CA ASN A 127 5.81 26.13 -6.59
C ASN A 127 5.59 26.21 -8.11
N ILE A 128 6.40 25.48 -8.89
CA ILE A 128 6.18 25.32 -10.33
C ILE A 128 4.86 24.59 -10.56
N PHE A 129 4.65 23.44 -9.94
CA PHE A 129 3.44 22.63 -10.12
C PHE A 129 2.14 23.44 -9.93
N SER A 130 2.03 24.20 -8.84
CA SER A 130 0.84 25.00 -8.53
C SER A 130 0.51 26.04 -9.59
N SER A 131 1.52 26.59 -10.26
CA SER A 131 1.37 27.63 -11.29
C SER A 131 0.92 27.08 -12.64
N PHE A 132 1.15 25.78 -12.91
CA PHE A 132 0.81 25.13 -14.17
C PHE A 132 -0.51 24.34 -14.15
N TYR A 133 -1.12 24.17 -12.99
CA TYR A 133 -2.39 23.46 -12.85
C TYR A 133 -3.55 24.41 -13.18
N ASP A 134 -4.47 24.05 -14.07
CA ASP A 134 -5.53 24.96 -14.56
C ASP A 134 -6.96 24.39 -14.50
N GLN A 135 -7.11 23.13 -14.06
CA GLN A 135 -8.42 22.48 -14.02
C GLN A 135 -9.22 22.90 -12.77
N ASN A 136 -10.55 22.91 -12.92
CA ASN A 136 -11.52 23.18 -11.86
C ASN A 136 -12.56 22.04 -11.83
N ILE A 137 -12.15 20.87 -11.36
CA ILE A 137 -12.97 19.66 -11.29
C ILE A 137 -13.78 19.63 -10.00
N PHE A 138 -13.20 20.08 -8.88
CA PHE A 138 -13.74 20.01 -7.53
C PHE A 138 -14.48 21.28 -7.08
N GLY A 139 -14.26 22.43 -7.71
CA GLY A 139 -14.86 23.71 -7.28
C GLY A 139 -16.39 23.68 -7.14
N GLY A 140 -17.10 23.06 -8.09
CA GLY A 140 -18.56 22.89 -7.99
C GLY A 140 -18.99 22.00 -6.82
N PHE A 141 -18.21 20.97 -6.51
CA PHE A 141 -18.44 20.12 -5.35
C PHE A 141 -18.14 20.84 -4.04
N PHE A 142 -17.07 21.64 -3.98
CA PHE A 142 -16.76 22.44 -2.78
C PHE A 142 -17.82 23.51 -2.53
N GLN A 143 -18.39 24.10 -3.58
CA GLN A 143 -19.54 25.00 -3.45
C GLN A 143 -20.78 24.28 -2.92
N ALA A 144 -21.06 23.07 -3.38
CA ALA A 144 -22.22 22.30 -2.97
C ALA A 144 -22.14 21.77 -1.54
N TYR A 145 -20.96 21.32 -1.10
CA TYR A 145 -20.78 20.63 0.19
C TYR A 145 -20.11 21.48 1.27
N GLN A 146 -19.51 22.63 0.93
CA GLN A 146 -18.88 23.58 1.86
C GLN A 146 -17.97 22.90 2.91
N PRO A 147 -16.93 22.15 2.48
CA PRO A 147 -16.09 21.42 3.42
C PRO A 147 -15.21 22.36 4.27
N ASP A 148 -15.13 22.07 5.57
CA ASP A 148 -14.20 22.72 6.50
C ASP A 148 -12.79 22.09 6.43
N LEU A 149 -12.69 20.82 6.01
CA LEU A 149 -11.44 20.09 5.86
C LEU A 149 -11.50 19.09 4.71
N ILE A 150 -10.44 19.07 3.90
CA ILE A 150 -10.17 17.99 2.94
C ILE A 150 -9.16 17.02 3.53
N PHE A 151 -9.55 15.76 3.66
CA PHE A 151 -8.65 14.65 4.00
C PHE A 151 -8.30 13.83 2.74
N SER A 152 -7.11 14.10 2.20
CA SER A 152 -6.52 13.37 1.08
C SER A 152 -5.83 12.10 1.58
N THR A 153 -6.37 10.94 1.20
CA THR A 153 -5.90 9.64 1.71
C THR A 153 -4.77 9.02 0.87
N ASP A 154 -4.52 9.52 -0.34
CA ASP A 154 -3.32 9.21 -1.15
C ASP A 154 -2.77 10.48 -1.82
N MET A 155 -1.79 11.12 -1.19
CA MET A 155 -1.20 12.36 -1.71
C MET A 155 -0.47 12.26 -3.06
N LEU A 156 -0.36 11.05 -3.61
CA LEU A 156 0.30 10.78 -4.89
C LEU A 156 -0.68 10.28 -5.95
N ASP A 157 -1.96 10.08 -5.61
CA ASP A 157 -3.02 9.89 -6.58
C ASP A 157 -3.34 11.21 -7.27
N TRP A 158 -3.64 11.16 -8.57
CA TRP A 158 -3.83 12.39 -9.33
C TRP A 158 -5.14 13.08 -9.00
N ASP A 159 -6.20 12.35 -8.69
CA ASP A 159 -7.47 12.97 -8.31
C ASP A 159 -7.35 13.61 -6.91
N ASP A 160 -6.57 13.01 -6.02
CA ASP A 160 -6.17 13.62 -4.74
C ASP A 160 -5.33 14.90 -4.94
N ILE A 161 -4.32 14.86 -5.82
CA ILE A 161 -3.48 16.03 -6.14
C ILE A 161 -4.36 17.18 -6.66
N ARG A 162 -5.26 16.89 -7.60
CA ARG A 162 -6.21 17.85 -8.18
C ARG A 162 -7.11 18.45 -7.12
N MET A 163 -7.68 17.62 -6.26
CA MET A 163 -8.51 18.03 -5.12
C MET A 163 -7.74 18.94 -4.16
N LEU A 164 -6.48 18.63 -3.84
CA LEU A 164 -5.63 19.43 -2.96
C LEU A 164 -5.27 20.79 -3.57
N VAL A 165 -4.99 20.88 -4.88
CA VAL A 165 -4.75 22.18 -5.53
C VAL A 165 -5.97 23.08 -5.38
N GLU A 166 -7.14 22.55 -5.69
CA GLU A 166 -8.38 23.32 -5.66
C GLU A 166 -8.79 23.70 -4.23
N ALA A 167 -8.60 22.79 -3.26
CA ALA A 167 -8.85 23.07 -1.85
C ALA A 167 -8.05 24.30 -1.38
N LYS A 168 -6.77 24.37 -1.75
CA LYS A 168 -5.91 25.52 -1.43
C LYS A 168 -6.35 26.82 -2.09
N ARG A 169 -6.84 26.77 -3.33
CA ARG A 169 -7.38 27.96 -4.02
C ARG A 169 -8.63 28.51 -3.33
N HIS A 170 -9.42 27.63 -2.75
CA HIS A 170 -10.62 27.98 -1.98
C HIS A 170 -10.32 28.29 -0.50
N GLY A 171 -9.06 28.26 -0.06
CA GLY A 171 -8.69 28.49 1.34
C GLY A 171 -9.19 27.39 2.29
N ILE A 172 -9.53 26.21 1.78
CA ILE A 172 -9.99 25.08 2.58
C ILE A 172 -8.78 24.38 3.19
N LYS A 173 -8.87 24.06 4.48
CA LYS A 173 -7.82 23.36 5.21
C LYS A 173 -7.59 21.95 4.65
N THR A 174 -6.33 21.52 4.59
CA THR A 174 -5.96 20.23 4.00
C THR A 174 -5.16 19.34 4.95
N LEU A 175 -5.55 18.07 5.02
CA LEU A 175 -4.83 16.99 5.67
C LEU A 175 -4.48 15.94 4.62
N GLY A 176 -3.21 15.57 4.49
CA GLY A 176 -2.76 14.53 3.58
C GLY A 176 -2.25 13.30 4.31
N MET A 177 -2.45 12.10 3.75
CA MET A 177 -1.89 10.86 4.28
C MET A 177 -1.05 10.12 3.24
N VAL A 178 0.07 9.56 3.68
CA VAL A 178 0.85 8.63 2.87
C VAL A 178 0.13 7.27 2.85
N ARG A 179 -0.26 6.80 1.66
CA ARG A 179 -1.09 5.59 1.50
C ARG A 179 -0.39 4.30 1.96
N SER A 180 0.91 4.17 1.73
CA SER A 180 1.66 2.90 1.85
C SER A 180 3.14 3.14 2.12
N TRP A 181 3.81 2.13 2.70
CA TRP A 181 5.23 2.12 3.07
C TRP A 181 6.24 2.44 1.96
N ASP A 182 5.86 2.30 0.68
CA ASP A 182 6.76 2.49 -0.47
C ASP A 182 6.52 3.80 -1.23
N ASN A 183 5.51 4.59 -0.84
CA ASN A 183 5.02 5.70 -1.65
C ASN A 183 6.07 6.81 -1.87
N LEU A 184 6.78 7.20 -0.81
CA LEU A 184 7.65 8.38 -0.83
C LEU A 184 8.99 8.15 -1.52
N THR A 185 9.40 6.89 -1.69
CA THR A 185 10.71 6.54 -2.26
C THR A 185 10.64 5.98 -3.67
N ASN A 186 9.44 5.59 -4.14
CA ASN A 186 9.28 4.79 -5.35
C ASN A 186 8.31 5.38 -6.40
N LYS A 187 7.69 6.54 -6.14
CA LYS A 187 6.64 7.08 -7.03
C LYS A 187 7.05 8.42 -7.66
N SER A 188 7.02 9.50 -6.89
CA SER A 188 7.26 10.87 -7.32
C SER A 188 7.51 11.75 -6.10
N LEU A 189 8.15 12.90 -6.28
CA LEU A 189 8.00 14.02 -5.35
C LEU A 189 6.52 14.37 -5.17
N ILE A 190 6.14 14.76 -3.95
CA ILE A 190 4.79 15.25 -3.62
C ILE A 190 4.56 16.59 -4.35
N PRO A 191 3.65 16.65 -5.33
CA PRO A 191 3.46 17.84 -6.16
C PRO A 191 2.75 18.99 -5.44
N VAL A 192 1.91 18.65 -4.46
CA VAL A 192 1.13 19.60 -3.65
C VAL A 192 1.22 19.16 -2.20
N ALA A 193 1.79 20.00 -1.34
CA ALA A 193 1.85 19.73 0.08
C ALA A 193 0.51 20.07 0.73
N ALA A 194 -0.08 19.18 1.52
CA ALA A 194 -1.17 19.53 2.42
C ALA A 194 -0.68 20.48 3.54
N ASP A 195 -1.59 21.05 4.32
CA ASP A 195 -1.22 21.91 5.46
C ASP A 195 -0.68 21.05 6.61
N HIS A 196 -1.24 19.85 6.78
CA HIS A 196 -0.79 18.85 7.74
C HIS A 196 -0.74 17.46 7.11
N PHE A 197 0.06 16.57 7.72
CA PHE A 197 0.34 15.24 7.18
C PHE A 197 0.16 14.16 8.25
N LEU A 198 -0.44 13.05 7.84
CA LEU A 198 -0.45 11.80 8.59
C LEU A 198 0.50 10.80 7.93
N THR A 199 1.27 10.10 8.75
CA THR A 199 2.21 9.06 8.32
C THR A 199 1.98 7.78 9.08
N ASN A 200 2.34 6.66 8.45
CA ASN A 200 2.15 5.34 9.06
C ASN A 200 3.06 5.13 10.27
N ASN A 201 4.27 5.68 10.23
CA ASN A 201 5.30 5.48 11.24
C ASN A 201 6.36 6.60 11.13
N ASP A 202 7.32 6.56 12.04
CA ASP A 202 8.39 7.56 12.11
C ASP A 202 9.37 7.47 10.93
N PHE A 203 9.50 6.30 10.30
CA PHE A 203 10.32 6.12 9.11
C PHE A 203 9.75 6.92 7.92
N ILE A 204 8.46 6.78 7.65
CA ILE A 204 7.75 7.55 6.61
C ILE A 204 7.72 9.05 6.95
N ARG A 205 7.61 9.41 8.24
CA ARG A 205 7.76 10.82 8.68
C ARG A 205 9.14 11.36 8.32
N ASN A 206 10.21 10.61 8.59
CA ASN A 206 11.57 11.03 8.25
C ASN A 206 11.79 11.10 6.73
N GLU A 207 11.18 10.21 5.94
CA GLU A 207 11.19 10.31 4.48
C GLU A 207 10.48 11.58 3.98
N LEU A 208 9.34 11.99 4.57
CA LEU A 208 8.67 13.25 4.24
C LEU A 208 9.56 14.47 4.52
N VAL A 209 10.25 14.48 5.66
CA VAL A 209 11.15 15.59 6.01
C VAL A 209 12.38 15.59 5.11
N GLY A 210 13.04 14.44 4.97
CA GLY A 210 14.30 14.29 4.25
C GLY A 210 14.17 14.45 2.74
N LEU A 211 13.23 13.74 2.11
CA LEU A 211 13.08 13.69 0.66
C LEU A 211 12.12 14.75 0.13
N HIS A 212 11.08 15.06 0.90
CA HIS A 212 10.01 15.96 0.45
C HIS A 212 10.07 17.33 1.14
N LYS A 213 10.97 17.57 2.10
CA LYS A 213 11.12 18.88 2.78
C LYS A 213 9.81 19.39 3.40
N VAL A 214 8.99 18.49 3.90
CA VAL A 214 7.82 18.84 4.74
C VAL A 214 8.34 19.20 6.13
N ARG A 215 7.78 20.22 6.78
CA ARG A 215 8.22 20.63 8.12
C ARG A 215 7.80 19.57 9.13
N PHE A 216 8.71 19.15 9.99
CA PHE A 216 8.46 18.11 10.99
C PHE A 216 7.22 18.39 11.86
N LYS A 217 7.03 19.64 12.28
CA LYS A 217 5.89 20.08 13.12
C LYS A 217 4.51 19.90 12.48
N ASP A 218 4.45 19.73 11.15
CA ASP A 218 3.18 19.55 10.42
C ASP A 218 2.85 18.07 10.21
N ILE A 219 3.63 17.14 10.77
CA ILE A 219 3.50 15.70 10.52
C ILE A 219 3.20 14.96 11.83
N ALA A 220 2.17 14.12 11.80
CA ALA A 220 1.87 13.16 12.86
C ALA A 220 2.06 11.71 12.36
N ALA A 221 2.73 10.88 13.16
CA ALA A 221 2.78 9.43 12.94
C ALA A 221 1.59 8.81 13.69
N VAL A 222 0.68 8.16 12.94
CA VAL A 222 -0.61 7.69 13.47
C VAL A 222 -0.76 6.17 13.44
N GLY A 223 0.11 5.46 12.74
CA GLY A 223 -0.01 4.03 12.51
C GLY A 223 -0.67 3.68 11.18
N MET A 224 -0.97 2.40 11.00
CA MET A 224 -1.73 1.89 9.85
C MET A 224 -3.09 1.37 10.31
N PRO A 225 -4.18 2.15 10.16
CA PRO A 225 -5.50 1.80 10.72
C PRO A 225 -6.02 0.42 10.32
N GLN A 226 -5.75 -0.05 9.09
CA GLN A 226 -6.18 -1.38 8.66
C GLN A 226 -5.63 -2.55 9.48
N PHE A 227 -4.51 -2.35 10.19
CA PHE A 227 -3.92 -3.38 11.03
C PHE A 227 -4.56 -3.45 12.41
N ASP A 228 -5.32 -2.43 12.83
CA ASP A 228 -6.11 -2.50 14.06
C ASP A 228 -7.12 -3.67 14.00
N TYR A 229 -7.58 -4.01 12.78
CA TYR A 229 -8.51 -5.12 12.54
C TYR A 229 -7.96 -6.49 12.93
N TYR A 230 -6.63 -6.67 12.95
CA TYR A 230 -5.99 -7.95 13.28
C TYR A 230 -5.81 -8.15 14.79
N ILE A 231 -5.88 -7.08 15.58
CA ILE A 231 -5.69 -7.16 17.03
C ILE A 231 -6.91 -7.80 17.67
N GLY A 232 -6.69 -8.94 18.34
CA GLY A 232 -7.78 -9.73 18.93
C GLY A 232 -8.72 -10.35 17.90
N TYR A 233 -8.26 -10.49 16.64
CA TYR A 233 -9.06 -11.10 15.56
C TYR A 233 -9.51 -12.51 15.95
N LYS A 234 -10.80 -12.77 15.72
CA LYS A 234 -11.42 -14.09 15.92
C LYS A 234 -11.68 -14.69 14.54
N PRO A 235 -10.90 -15.71 14.11
CA PRO A 235 -11.05 -16.28 12.79
C PRO A 235 -12.35 -17.10 12.68
N THR A 236 -12.84 -17.27 11.45
CA THR A 236 -13.80 -18.34 11.16
C THR A 236 -13.19 -19.68 11.59
N GLY A 237 -13.99 -20.61 12.13
CA GLY A 237 -13.48 -21.94 12.53
C GLY A 237 -12.72 -22.64 11.41
N ARG A 238 -11.56 -23.23 11.71
CA ARG A 238 -10.61 -23.77 10.71
C ARG A 238 -11.28 -24.71 9.71
N LYS A 239 -12.04 -25.69 10.20
CA LYS A 239 -12.77 -26.64 9.36
C LYS A 239 -13.71 -25.92 8.37
N THR A 240 -14.53 -25.00 8.87
CA THR A 240 -15.46 -24.21 8.04
C THR A 240 -14.74 -23.34 7.01
N PHE A 241 -13.60 -22.74 7.38
CA PHE A 241 -12.81 -21.94 6.43
C PHE A 241 -12.18 -22.83 5.35
N PHE A 242 -11.57 -23.95 5.74
CA PHE A 242 -10.88 -24.87 4.83
C PHE A 242 -11.87 -25.57 3.88
N GLU A 243 -13.05 -25.96 4.36
CA GLU A 243 -14.13 -26.51 3.53
C GLU A 243 -14.52 -25.56 2.39
N LYS A 244 -14.61 -24.24 2.65
CA LYS A 244 -14.90 -23.23 1.61
C LYS A 244 -13.82 -23.16 0.52
N LEU A 245 -12.59 -23.53 0.84
CA LEU A 245 -11.47 -23.57 -0.11
C LEU A 245 -11.34 -24.93 -0.81
N GLY A 246 -12.11 -25.94 -0.41
CA GLY A 246 -11.90 -27.33 -0.82
C GLY A 246 -10.62 -27.94 -0.22
N PHE A 247 -10.20 -27.44 0.95
CA PHE A 247 -9.00 -27.85 1.68
C PHE A 247 -9.32 -28.80 2.84
N ASP A 248 -8.37 -29.66 3.17
CA ASP A 248 -8.36 -30.51 4.37
C ASP A 248 -7.85 -29.73 5.59
N SER A 249 -8.64 -29.65 6.66
CA SER A 249 -8.31 -28.90 7.88
C SER A 249 -7.10 -29.44 8.64
N GLU A 250 -6.76 -30.72 8.48
CA GLU A 250 -5.62 -31.34 9.17
C GLU A 250 -4.29 -31.06 8.45
N ARG A 251 -4.36 -30.60 7.19
CA ARG A 251 -3.17 -30.26 6.39
C ARG A 251 -2.78 -28.80 6.56
N ARG A 252 -1.47 -28.55 6.46
CA ARG A 252 -0.87 -27.21 6.48
C ARG A 252 -1.27 -26.42 5.23
N MET A 253 -1.23 -25.09 5.32
CA MET A 253 -1.52 -24.18 4.20
C MET A 253 -0.35 -23.23 3.95
N ILE A 254 0.21 -23.29 2.73
CA ILE A 254 1.16 -22.28 2.25
C ILE A 254 0.37 -21.23 1.46
N MET A 255 0.62 -19.97 1.76
CA MET A 255 0.12 -18.85 0.97
C MET A 255 1.21 -18.44 -0.03
N PHE A 256 0.87 -18.41 -1.32
CA PHE A 256 1.73 -17.87 -2.36
C PHE A 256 1.15 -16.56 -2.88
N ALA A 257 1.92 -15.47 -2.81
CA ALA A 257 1.54 -14.17 -3.34
C ALA A 257 2.42 -13.83 -4.57
N PRO A 258 1.93 -14.08 -5.79
CA PRO A 258 2.62 -13.69 -7.01
C PRO A 258 2.79 -12.16 -7.08
N MET A 259 3.82 -11.71 -7.80
CA MET A 259 4.06 -10.29 -8.02
C MET A 259 3.00 -9.66 -8.95
N GLY A 260 2.55 -10.42 -9.95
CA GLY A 260 1.60 -10.04 -10.99
C GLY A 260 2.25 -9.72 -12.33
N SER A 261 1.52 -9.97 -13.42
CA SER A 261 1.87 -9.73 -14.84
C SER A 261 2.29 -8.30 -15.13
N LYS A 262 1.96 -7.34 -14.26
CA LYS A 262 2.46 -5.97 -14.38
C LYS A 262 3.98 -5.88 -14.19
N PHE A 263 4.55 -6.76 -13.39
CA PHE A 263 5.92 -6.64 -12.91
C PHE A 263 6.83 -7.70 -13.50
N ILE A 264 6.38 -8.96 -13.55
CA ILE A 264 7.15 -10.09 -14.09
C ILE A 264 6.23 -11.05 -14.87
N GLU A 265 6.83 -11.90 -15.69
CA GLU A 265 6.13 -12.93 -16.48
C GLU A 265 6.31 -14.33 -15.88
N THR A 266 7.08 -14.46 -14.80
CA THR A 266 7.62 -15.71 -14.27
C THR A 266 6.89 -16.24 -13.03
N ASP A 267 5.84 -15.57 -12.55
CA ASP A 267 5.08 -16.01 -11.37
C ASP A 267 4.56 -17.45 -11.48
N TRP A 268 4.22 -17.90 -12.69
CA TRP A 268 3.76 -19.27 -12.94
C TRP A 268 4.85 -20.31 -12.70
N GLN A 269 6.12 -19.99 -12.95
CA GLN A 269 7.23 -20.90 -12.72
C GLN A 269 7.44 -21.10 -11.22
N MET A 270 7.27 -20.05 -10.42
CA MET A 270 7.33 -20.16 -8.96
C MET A 270 6.18 -21.02 -8.42
N LEU A 271 4.95 -20.83 -8.94
CA LEU A 271 3.82 -21.67 -8.55
C LEU A 271 4.04 -23.14 -8.96
N GLN A 272 4.55 -23.40 -10.17
CA GLN A 272 4.87 -24.75 -10.63
C GLN A 272 5.92 -25.40 -9.73
N LEU A 273 7.00 -24.67 -9.38
CA LEU A 273 8.03 -25.15 -8.47
C LEU A 273 7.46 -25.55 -7.10
N LEU A 274 6.63 -24.69 -6.50
CA LEU A 274 5.99 -24.98 -5.21
C LEU A 274 5.08 -26.19 -5.32
N HIS A 275 4.27 -26.28 -6.38
CA HIS A 275 3.41 -27.43 -6.65
C HIS A 275 4.23 -28.73 -6.75
N ASP A 276 5.29 -28.74 -7.56
CA ASP A 276 6.08 -29.94 -7.82
C ASP A 276 6.84 -30.39 -6.57
N ALA A 277 7.37 -29.45 -5.78
CA ALA A 277 8.02 -29.76 -4.51
C ALA A 277 7.04 -30.31 -3.45
N ILE A 278 5.77 -29.90 -3.46
CA ILE A 278 4.73 -30.49 -2.62
C ILE A 278 4.36 -31.90 -3.12
N LEU A 279 4.25 -32.07 -4.43
CA LEU A 279 3.88 -33.34 -5.06
C LEU A 279 4.96 -34.41 -4.87
N SER A 280 6.25 -34.04 -4.96
CA SER A 280 7.40 -34.93 -4.75
C SER A 280 7.66 -35.24 -3.28
N GLY A 281 7.07 -34.49 -2.35
CA GLY A 281 7.30 -34.61 -0.91
C GLY A 281 8.55 -33.87 -0.40
N GLU A 282 9.22 -33.08 -1.26
CA GLU A 282 10.33 -32.22 -0.83
C GLU A 282 9.87 -31.12 0.14
N ILE A 283 8.64 -30.63 -0.01
CA ILE A 283 7.97 -29.84 1.04
C ILE A 283 7.17 -30.78 1.93
N HIS A 284 7.58 -30.89 3.19
CA HIS A 284 7.10 -31.90 4.12
C HIS A 284 5.64 -31.70 4.53
N GLY A 285 4.93 -32.81 4.77
CA GLY A 285 3.53 -32.80 5.22
C GLY A 285 2.51 -32.45 4.14
N HIS A 286 2.94 -32.37 2.87
CA HIS A 286 2.10 -32.08 1.70
C HIS A 286 1.11 -30.93 1.96
N PRO A 287 1.57 -29.69 2.19
CA PRO A 287 0.67 -28.56 2.40
C PRO A 287 -0.21 -28.28 1.18
N GLN A 288 -1.27 -27.52 1.40
CA GLN A 288 -2.18 -27.01 0.38
C GLN A 288 -1.80 -25.56 0.04
N LEU A 289 -2.09 -25.11 -1.19
CA LEU A 289 -1.65 -23.80 -1.67
C LEU A 289 -2.81 -22.83 -1.84
N LEU A 290 -2.79 -21.73 -1.09
CA LEU A 290 -3.63 -20.56 -1.36
C LEU A 290 -2.83 -19.56 -2.19
N VAL A 291 -3.23 -19.35 -3.45
CA VAL A 291 -2.58 -18.41 -4.37
C VAL A 291 -3.32 -17.08 -4.33
N ARG A 292 -2.75 -16.10 -3.63
CA ARG A 292 -3.34 -14.77 -3.42
C ARG A 292 -2.98 -13.83 -4.56
N ILE A 293 -3.88 -13.70 -5.53
CA ILE A 293 -3.68 -12.84 -6.70
C ILE A 293 -3.66 -11.36 -6.28
N PRO A 294 -2.72 -10.54 -6.79
CA PRO A 294 -2.69 -9.11 -6.50
C PRO A 294 -4.01 -8.41 -6.86
N PRO A 295 -4.52 -7.51 -6.00
CA PRO A 295 -5.70 -6.71 -6.30
C PRO A 295 -5.60 -5.98 -7.64
N GLY A 296 -6.52 -6.30 -8.57
CA GLY A 296 -6.62 -5.66 -9.87
C GLY A 296 -5.43 -5.96 -10.80
N ASP A 297 -4.76 -7.10 -10.63
CA ASP A 297 -3.82 -7.67 -11.60
C ASP A 297 -4.10 -9.18 -11.74
N ASP A 298 -3.32 -9.89 -12.55
CA ASP A 298 -3.34 -11.35 -12.67
C ASP A 298 -1.94 -11.85 -13.05
N PHE A 299 -1.76 -13.16 -13.20
CA PHE A 299 -0.54 -13.73 -13.79
C PHE A 299 -0.91 -14.82 -14.81
N ASN A 300 -0.01 -15.09 -15.78
CA ASN A 300 -0.24 -16.12 -16.78
C ASN A 300 -0.28 -17.51 -16.12
N LYS A 301 -1.27 -18.34 -16.44
CA LYS A 301 -1.43 -19.69 -15.89
C LYS A 301 -1.36 -20.79 -16.95
N ASP A 302 -1.23 -20.44 -18.24
CA ASP A 302 -1.38 -21.35 -19.39
C ASP A 302 -0.31 -22.45 -19.41
N ALA A 303 0.88 -22.13 -18.90
CA ALA A 303 2.02 -23.05 -18.82
C ALA A 303 1.98 -23.97 -17.58
N LEU A 304 1.03 -23.79 -16.65
CA LEU A 304 0.95 -24.61 -15.45
C LEU A 304 0.55 -26.05 -15.78
N ARG A 305 1.13 -27.01 -15.07
CA ARG A 305 0.85 -28.44 -15.13
C ARG A 305 0.60 -28.93 -13.71
N LEU A 306 -0.64 -28.74 -13.24
CA LEU A 306 -1.05 -28.97 -11.86
C LEU A 306 -1.73 -30.35 -11.73
N SER A 307 -1.35 -31.09 -10.70
CA SER A 307 -1.97 -32.35 -10.31
C SER A 307 -3.03 -32.11 -9.25
N GLU A 308 -4.18 -32.79 -9.35
CA GLU A 308 -5.26 -32.71 -8.35
C GLU A 308 -4.87 -33.23 -6.96
N LYS A 309 -3.72 -33.94 -6.86
CA LYS A 309 -3.13 -34.39 -5.59
C LYS A 309 -2.66 -33.22 -4.71
N VAL A 310 -2.35 -32.07 -5.32
CA VAL A 310 -2.04 -30.83 -4.61
C VAL A 310 -3.25 -29.90 -4.71
N LYS A 311 -3.91 -29.64 -3.58
CA LYS A 311 -5.06 -28.72 -3.55
C LYS A 311 -4.57 -27.28 -3.66
N ILE A 312 -5.11 -26.55 -4.65
CA ILE A 312 -4.77 -25.16 -4.92
C ILE A 312 -6.07 -24.34 -4.97
N PHE A 313 -6.10 -23.24 -4.22
CA PHE A 313 -7.18 -22.26 -4.28
C PHE A 313 -6.64 -20.94 -4.84
N PHE A 314 -7.21 -20.46 -5.94
CA PHE A 314 -6.85 -19.16 -6.52
C PHE A 314 -7.74 -18.08 -5.93
N ASP A 315 -7.18 -17.29 -5.02
CA ASP A 315 -7.87 -16.23 -4.31
C ASP A 315 -7.71 -14.90 -5.05
N LYS A 316 -8.80 -14.42 -5.67
CA LYS A 316 -8.87 -13.15 -6.39
C LYS A 316 -9.67 -12.12 -5.57
N PRO A 317 -9.03 -11.10 -4.98
CA PRO A 317 -9.73 -10.17 -4.10
C PRO A 317 -10.52 -9.07 -4.78
N GLY A 318 -11.63 -8.74 -4.13
CA GLY A 318 -12.42 -7.54 -4.38
C GLY A 318 -13.31 -7.65 -5.61
N THR A 319 -14.28 -6.75 -5.67
CA THR A 319 -15.19 -6.60 -6.81
C THR A 319 -14.53 -5.74 -7.88
N ALA A 320 -14.35 -6.28 -9.09
CA ALA A 320 -13.86 -5.52 -10.24
C ALA A 320 -14.99 -4.72 -10.91
N PHE A 321 -14.72 -3.47 -11.28
CA PHE A 321 -15.72 -2.59 -11.90
C PHE A 321 -15.59 -2.54 -13.42
N GLN A 322 -14.40 -2.80 -13.94
CA GLN A 322 -14.14 -2.89 -15.39
C GLN A 322 -13.21 -4.07 -15.65
N SER A 323 -13.58 -4.91 -16.63
CA SER A 323 -12.73 -6.03 -17.05
C SER A 323 -11.40 -5.53 -17.63
N GLY A 324 -10.30 -6.19 -17.28
CA GLY A 324 -8.95 -5.86 -17.76
C GLY A 324 -8.37 -4.53 -17.25
N LYS A 325 -9.10 -3.74 -16.46
CA LYS A 325 -8.60 -2.47 -15.93
C LYS A 325 -7.90 -2.69 -14.59
N ARG A 326 -6.62 -2.33 -14.57
CA ARG A 326 -5.80 -2.48 -13.36
C ARG A 326 -6.23 -1.54 -12.24
N LYS A 327 -6.09 -2.03 -10.99
CA LYS A 327 -6.44 -1.29 -9.75
C LYS A 327 -7.88 -0.76 -9.73
N ASP A 328 -8.77 -1.40 -10.49
CA ASP A 328 -10.17 -1.01 -10.58
C ASP A 328 -11.09 -2.00 -9.86
N ASN A 329 -10.62 -2.50 -8.73
CA ASN A 329 -11.40 -3.31 -7.82
C ASN A 329 -11.61 -2.59 -6.48
N GLU A 330 -12.54 -3.07 -5.66
CA GLU A 330 -12.72 -2.64 -4.27
C GLU A 330 -12.89 -3.86 -3.37
N MET A 331 -12.26 -3.83 -2.19
CA MET A 331 -12.44 -4.88 -1.18
C MET A 331 -13.66 -4.57 -0.30
N GLY A 332 -14.62 -5.49 -0.30
CA GLY A 332 -15.77 -5.49 0.58
C GLY A 332 -15.43 -5.99 1.99
N ARG A 333 -16.42 -6.00 2.88
CA ARG A 333 -16.26 -6.57 4.23
C ARG A 333 -15.93 -8.06 4.18
N GLY A 334 -16.57 -8.81 3.27
CA GLY A 334 -16.29 -10.24 3.06
C GLY A 334 -14.84 -10.50 2.65
N ASP A 335 -14.27 -9.67 1.76
CA ASP A 335 -12.86 -9.77 1.35
C ASP A 335 -11.91 -9.55 2.53
N MET A 336 -12.24 -8.65 3.46
CA MET A 336 -11.44 -8.40 4.65
C MET A 336 -11.42 -9.61 5.59
N VAL A 337 -12.60 -10.20 5.84
CA VAL A 337 -12.72 -11.41 6.68
C VAL A 337 -11.97 -12.57 6.03
N HIS A 338 -12.18 -12.80 4.72
CA HIS A 338 -11.48 -13.85 3.97
C HIS A 338 -9.96 -13.65 4.02
N LEU A 339 -9.47 -12.43 3.79
CA LEU A 339 -8.03 -12.14 3.89
C LEU A 339 -7.49 -12.39 5.30
N ALA A 340 -8.21 -11.97 6.35
CA ALA A 340 -7.78 -12.18 7.72
C ALA A 340 -7.74 -13.67 8.10
N ASP A 341 -8.74 -14.47 7.70
CA ASP A 341 -8.72 -15.92 7.88
C ASP A 341 -7.57 -16.57 7.09
N SER A 342 -7.35 -16.17 5.83
CA SER A 342 -6.24 -16.66 5.01
C SER A 342 -4.88 -16.40 5.66
N LEU A 343 -4.65 -15.19 6.17
CA LEU A 343 -3.42 -14.81 6.87
C LEU A 343 -3.28 -15.56 8.21
N PHE A 344 -4.37 -15.63 8.98
CA PHE A 344 -4.38 -16.30 10.28
C PHE A 344 -4.04 -17.79 10.14
N TYR A 345 -4.56 -18.48 9.12
CA TYR A 345 -4.35 -19.90 8.91
C TYR A 345 -3.15 -20.26 8.05
N ALA A 346 -2.52 -19.30 7.37
CA ALA A 346 -1.31 -19.54 6.60
C ALA A 346 -0.15 -19.92 7.53
N ASP A 347 0.50 -21.05 7.25
CA ASP A 347 1.67 -21.49 7.99
C ASP A 347 2.94 -20.78 7.52
N VAL A 348 3.04 -20.48 6.21
CA VAL A 348 4.14 -19.75 5.59
C VAL A 348 3.60 -18.91 4.42
N LEU A 349 4.08 -17.67 4.27
CA LEU A 349 3.91 -16.88 3.05
C LEU A 349 5.16 -16.97 2.17
N VAL A 350 4.99 -17.39 0.92
CA VAL A 350 5.98 -17.21 -0.15
C VAL A 350 5.58 -15.98 -0.96
N ASN A 351 6.40 -14.93 -0.92
CA ASN A 351 6.04 -13.61 -1.46
C ASN A 351 7.21 -12.93 -2.15
N ALA A 352 7.04 -12.58 -3.43
CA ALA A 352 8.06 -11.90 -4.23
C ALA A 352 7.95 -10.36 -4.20
N GLY A 353 6.91 -9.76 -3.61
CA GLY A 353 6.83 -8.30 -3.55
C GLY A 353 5.48 -7.70 -3.19
N SER A 354 4.96 -8.03 -2.01
CA SER A 354 3.69 -7.50 -1.49
C SER A 354 3.80 -6.99 -0.05
N SER A 355 2.96 -6.00 0.29
CA SER A 355 2.76 -5.55 1.68
C SER A 355 2.17 -6.65 2.57
N LEU A 356 1.73 -7.78 2.01
CA LEU A 356 1.32 -8.98 2.75
C LEU A 356 2.37 -9.46 3.75
N CYS A 357 3.65 -9.09 3.58
CA CYS A 357 4.66 -9.35 4.60
C CYS A 357 4.35 -8.66 5.95
N ILE A 358 3.79 -7.44 5.93
CA ILE A 358 3.36 -6.72 7.13
C ILE A 358 2.11 -7.40 7.70
N ASP A 359 1.18 -7.82 6.83
CA ASP A 359 -0.04 -8.55 7.21
C ASP A 359 0.29 -9.88 7.91
N MET A 360 1.26 -10.64 7.40
CA MET A 360 1.73 -11.88 8.03
C MET A 360 2.43 -11.62 9.36
N ALA A 361 3.21 -10.55 9.48
CA ALA A 361 3.86 -10.17 10.74
C ALA A 361 2.83 -9.87 11.84
N ALA A 362 1.67 -9.29 11.49
CA ALA A 362 0.57 -9.05 12.44
C ALA A 362 -0.02 -10.33 13.05
N PHE A 363 0.07 -11.45 12.34
CA PHE A 363 -0.34 -12.78 12.82
C PHE A 363 0.84 -13.65 13.28
N ASP A 364 2.04 -13.08 13.44
CA ASP A 364 3.28 -13.79 13.74
C ASP A 364 3.54 -14.98 12.79
N ARG A 365 3.29 -14.77 11.49
CA ARG A 365 3.49 -15.79 10.46
C ARG A 365 4.79 -15.55 9.67
N PRO A 366 5.58 -16.61 9.42
CA PRO A 366 6.84 -16.50 8.70
C PRO A 366 6.64 -16.19 7.21
N VAL A 367 7.63 -15.49 6.65
CA VAL A 367 7.67 -15.08 5.24
C VAL A 367 9.00 -15.51 4.60
N VAL A 368 8.92 -16.16 3.44
CA VAL A 368 10.07 -16.47 2.60
C VAL A 368 9.96 -15.66 1.31
N TYR A 369 11.01 -14.91 1.00
CA TYR A 369 11.11 -14.12 -0.24
C TYR A 369 11.94 -14.91 -1.26
N PRO A 370 11.36 -15.39 -2.38
CA PRO A 370 12.14 -15.99 -3.44
C PRO A 370 12.91 -14.90 -4.20
N ASP A 371 14.24 -14.99 -4.19
CA ASP A 371 15.16 -14.09 -4.91
C ASP A 371 15.60 -14.69 -6.24
N PHE A 372 14.69 -15.42 -6.88
CA PHE A 372 14.84 -16.05 -8.19
C PHE A 372 13.45 -16.31 -8.79
N ASP A 373 13.39 -16.59 -10.09
CA ASP A 373 12.15 -16.59 -10.88
C ASP A 373 11.47 -17.97 -11.02
N GLY A 374 11.80 -18.92 -10.15
CA GLY A 374 11.19 -20.26 -10.14
C GLY A 374 11.80 -21.25 -11.14
N GLY A 375 12.13 -20.81 -12.36
CA GLY A 375 12.71 -21.65 -13.40
C GLY A 375 13.84 -20.96 -14.18
N GLU A 376 13.63 -20.75 -15.48
CA GLU A 376 14.63 -20.14 -16.36
C GLU A 376 15.12 -18.79 -15.84
N GLY A 377 16.42 -18.53 -15.98
CA GLY A 377 17.04 -17.30 -15.51
C GLY A 377 16.53 -16.07 -16.26
N ALA A 378 15.50 -15.40 -15.73
CA ALA A 378 14.98 -14.18 -16.33
C ALA A 378 16.08 -13.09 -16.34
N PRO A 379 16.14 -12.25 -17.40
CA PRO A 379 16.99 -11.08 -17.40
C PRO A 379 16.75 -10.24 -16.14
N TYR A 380 17.81 -9.68 -15.55
CA TYR A 380 17.73 -9.00 -14.25
C TYR A 380 16.55 -8.01 -14.10
N PHE A 381 16.27 -7.18 -15.11
CA PHE A 381 15.15 -6.22 -15.08
C PHE A 381 13.75 -6.81 -15.34
N ARG A 382 13.66 -8.09 -15.68
CA ARG A 382 12.43 -8.89 -15.72
C ARG A 382 12.34 -9.88 -14.55
N SER A 383 13.39 -9.99 -13.76
CA SER A 383 13.52 -10.90 -12.63
C SER A 383 13.01 -10.27 -11.34
N VAL A 384 12.46 -11.08 -10.43
CA VAL A 384 12.11 -10.65 -9.05
C VAL A 384 13.30 -10.03 -8.30
N ARG A 385 14.53 -10.40 -8.68
CA ARG A 385 15.78 -9.96 -8.03
C ARG A 385 15.91 -8.45 -7.94
N HIS A 386 15.63 -7.73 -9.03
CA HIS A 386 15.80 -6.28 -9.03
C HIS A 386 14.76 -5.57 -8.15
N PHE A 387 13.58 -6.16 -7.94
CA PHE A 387 12.60 -5.61 -6.99
C PHE A 387 13.11 -5.73 -5.56
N GLY A 388 13.83 -6.80 -5.22
CA GLY A 388 14.47 -6.97 -3.92
C GLY A 388 15.44 -5.83 -3.56
N GLU A 389 15.96 -5.08 -4.53
CA GLU A 389 16.81 -3.90 -4.32
C GLU A 389 16.04 -2.60 -4.04
N TYR A 390 14.71 -2.61 -4.07
CA TYR A 390 13.92 -1.43 -3.72
C TYR A 390 14.10 -1.09 -2.23
N HIS A 391 14.02 0.20 -1.92
CA HIS A 391 14.36 0.75 -0.61
C HIS A 391 13.63 0.04 0.55
N HIS A 392 12.32 -0.18 0.40
CA HIS A 392 11.48 -0.84 1.40
C HIS A 392 11.78 -2.34 1.54
N TYR A 393 12.20 -3.05 0.47
CA TYR A 393 12.61 -4.45 0.59
C TYR A 393 13.99 -4.59 1.22
N GLN A 394 14.92 -3.68 0.94
CA GLN A 394 16.19 -3.64 1.66
C GLN A 394 15.98 -3.38 3.16
N TYR A 395 14.98 -2.57 3.52
CA TYR A 395 14.56 -2.42 4.91
C TYR A 395 13.95 -3.71 5.45
N LEU A 396 13.04 -4.36 4.72
CA LEU A 396 12.46 -5.67 5.07
C LEU A 396 13.55 -6.71 5.34
N PHE A 397 14.53 -6.89 4.46
CA PHE A 397 15.54 -7.93 4.63
C PHE A 397 16.46 -7.69 5.83
N ARG A 398 16.70 -6.43 6.19
CA ARG A 398 17.58 -6.08 7.31
C ARG A 398 16.92 -6.19 8.68
N HIS A 399 15.60 -6.02 8.79
CA HIS A 399 14.96 -5.74 10.08
C HIS A 399 13.86 -6.72 10.51
N THR A 400 13.59 -7.80 9.76
CA THR A 400 12.28 -8.48 9.84
C THR A 400 12.30 -10.00 9.93
N GLY A 401 13.49 -10.59 9.82
CA GLY A 401 13.63 -12.05 9.79
C GLY A 401 13.10 -12.72 8.51
N CYS A 402 12.51 -11.96 7.56
CA CYS A 402 12.13 -12.48 6.25
C CYS A 402 13.35 -13.07 5.55
N LYS A 403 13.27 -14.35 5.19
CA LYS A 403 14.42 -15.05 4.60
C LYS A 403 14.37 -14.94 3.09
N LYS A 404 15.43 -14.33 2.57
CA LYS A 404 15.70 -14.24 1.14
C LYS A 404 16.27 -15.58 0.67
N ALA A 405 15.55 -16.27 -0.20
CA ALA A 405 15.93 -17.56 -0.75
C ALA A 405 16.50 -17.39 -2.17
N PRO A 406 17.83 -17.52 -2.38
CA PRO A 406 18.46 -17.28 -3.68
C PRO A 406 18.31 -18.43 -4.68
N SER A 407 17.79 -19.58 -4.26
CA SER A 407 17.61 -20.77 -5.10
C SER A 407 16.40 -21.60 -4.68
N ARG A 408 16.05 -22.59 -5.50
CA ARG A 408 15.00 -23.59 -5.21
C ARG A 408 15.28 -24.33 -3.90
N GLU A 409 16.51 -24.78 -3.71
CA GLU A 409 16.93 -25.56 -2.53
C GLU A 409 16.80 -24.71 -1.27
N ALA A 410 17.26 -23.45 -1.32
CA ALA A 410 17.13 -22.53 -0.21
C ALA A 410 15.65 -22.19 0.10
N LEU A 411 14.81 -22.06 -0.94
CA LEU A 411 13.38 -21.79 -0.78
C LEU A 411 12.69 -22.95 -0.06
N ILE A 412 12.88 -24.18 -0.55
CA ILE A 412 12.31 -25.39 0.06
C ILE A 412 12.83 -25.58 1.49
N ALA A 413 14.13 -25.37 1.73
CA ALA A 413 14.73 -25.47 3.06
C ALA A 413 14.09 -24.47 4.04
N TRP A 414 13.92 -23.21 3.65
CA TRP A 414 13.27 -22.21 4.50
C TRP A 414 11.79 -22.50 4.74
N ILE A 415 11.07 -22.98 3.73
CA ILE A 415 9.66 -23.40 3.88
C ILE A 415 9.58 -24.53 4.91
N ASN A 416 10.34 -25.60 4.75
CA ASN A 416 10.34 -26.73 5.69
C ASN A 416 10.75 -26.32 7.10
N THR A 417 11.76 -25.46 7.22
CA THR A 417 12.19 -24.90 8.51
C THR A 417 11.04 -24.19 9.21
N TYR A 418 10.29 -23.36 8.50
CA TYR A 418 9.17 -22.62 9.07
C TYR A 418 7.91 -23.46 9.31
N LEU A 419 7.66 -24.49 8.49
CA LEU A 419 6.60 -25.47 8.77
C LEU A 419 6.88 -26.27 10.05
N ALA A 420 8.15 -26.60 10.31
CA ALA A 420 8.56 -27.32 11.52
C ALA A 420 8.66 -26.41 12.75
N THR A 421 9.20 -25.19 12.57
CA THR A 421 9.50 -24.25 13.67
C THR A 421 8.92 -22.86 13.35
N PRO A 422 7.60 -22.66 13.41
CA PRO A 422 6.97 -21.40 13.01
C PRO A 422 7.36 -20.20 13.89
N ALA A 423 7.75 -20.44 15.15
CA ALA A 423 8.20 -19.41 16.07
C ALA A 423 9.62 -18.87 15.77
N LEU A 424 10.38 -19.51 14.86
CA LEU A 424 11.69 -19.03 14.47
C LEU A 424 11.58 -17.61 13.87
N HIS A 425 12.42 -16.68 14.34
CA HIS A 425 12.41 -15.25 14.03
C HIS A 425 11.15 -14.46 14.43
N ARG A 426 10.42 -14.91 15.47
CA ARG A 426 9.26 -14.19 16.02
C ARG A 426 9.60 -12.75 16.44
N GLU A 427 10.72 -12.55 17.13
CA GLU A 427 11.10 -11.23 17.65
C GLU A 427 11.42 -10.25 16.51
N GLU A 428 12.07 -10.72 15.45
CA GLU A 428 12.33 -9.91 14.26
C GLU A 428 11.05 -9.56 13.50
N ARG A 429 10.09 -10.49 13.41
CA ARG A 429 8.75 -10.19 12.84
C ARG A 429 8.00 -9.16 13.67
N LYS A 430 8.07 -9.26 15.00
CA LYS A 430 7.47 -8.28 15.90
C LYS A 430 8.10 -6.89 15.74
N ALA A 431 9.44 -6.82 15.74
CA ALA A 431 10.16 -5.57 15.51
C ALA A 431 9.84 -4.95 14.13
N PHE A 432 9.68 -5.78 13.10
CA PHE A 432 9.22 -5.32 11.80
C PHE A 432 7.83 -4.69 11.87
N LEU A 433 6.86 -5.41 12.45
CA LEU A 433 5.49 -4.94 12.56
C LEU A 433 5.44 -3.59 13.28
N GLU A 434 6.14 -3.45 14.40
CA GLU A 434 6.24 -2.19 15.14
C GLU A 434 6.89 -1.08 14.30
N SER A 435 7.95 -1.38 13.53
CA SER A 435 8.59 -0.40 12.64
C SER A 435 7.65 0.11 11.55
N GLN A 436 6.75 -0.73 11.03
CA GLN A 436 5.86 -0.39 9.92
C GLN A 436 4.53 0.21 10.40
N CYS A 437 3.93 -0.35 11.44
CA CYS A 437 2.64 0.07 11.97
C CYS A 437 2.76 1.12 13.07
N GLY A 438 3.98 1.47 13.51
CA GLY A 438 4.19 2.36 14.65
C GLY A 438 3.66 1.72 15.94
N LYS A 439 2.88 2.47 16.73
CA LYS A 439 2.17 1.91 17.88
C LYS A 439 1.09 0.91 17.39
N HIS A 440 1.38 -0.39 17.45
CA HIS A 440 0.43 -1.45 17.09
C HIS A 440 -0.46 -1.83 18.28
N ASP A 441 -1.25 -0.86 18.75
CA ASP A 441 -2.06 -0.93 19.98
C ASP A 441 -3.58 -0.97 19.71
N GLY A 442 -3.99 -1.09 18.45
CA GLY A 442 -5.40 -1.14 18.03
C GLY A 442 -6.07 0.23 18.00
N LYS A 443 -5.30 1.32 18.06
CA LYS A 443 -5.81 2.70 18.15
C LYS A 443 -5.33 3.59 17.02
N ALA A 444 -4.80 3.04 15.92
CA ALA A 444 -4.38 3.84 14.77
C ALA A 444 -5.57 4.56 14.11
N HIS A 445 -6.72 3.90 13.99
CA HIS A 445 -7.95 4.53 13.50
C HIS A 445 -8.39 5.72 14.37
N ALA A 446 -8.33 5.57 15.69
CA ALA A 446 -8.66 6.63 16.64
C ALA A 446 -7.67 7.79 16.56
N ARG A 447 -6.37 7.54 16.35
CA ARG A 447 -5.37 8.59 16.13
C ARG A 447 -5.62 9.38 14.86
N VAL A 448 -5.97 8.72 13.75
CA VAL A 448 -6.37 9.40 12.49
C VAL A 448 -7.58 10.28 12.73
N ALA A 449 -8.64 9.73 13.32
CA ALA A 449 -9.87 10.46 13.58
C ALA A 449 -9.66 11.64 14.56
N SER A 450 -8.83 11.45 15.59
CA SER A 450 -8.49 12.52 16.53
C SER A 450 -7.72 13.65 15.86
N ALA A 451 -6.78 13.33 14.96
CA ALA A 451 -6.07 14.35 14.19
C ALA A 451 -7.02 15.17 13.31
N ILE A 452 -8.02 14.53 12.69
CA ILE A 452 -9.07 15.19 11.91
C ILE A 452 -9.88 16.15 12.80
N LEU A 453 -10.36 15.68 13.95
CA LEU A 453 -11.17 16.50 14.87
C LEU A 453 -10.39 17.69 15.43
N GLN A 454 -9.14 17.49 15.86
CA GLN A 454 -8.26 18.58 16.33
C GLN A 454 -8.07 19.67 15.27
N LEU A 455 -7.94 19.28 14.01
CA LEU A 455 -7.80 20.24 12.91
C LEU A 455 -9.05 21.07 12.66
N LEU A 456 -10.24 20.53 12.96
CA LEU A 456 -11.52 21.23 12.85
C LEU A 456 -11.79 22.15 14.04
N GLU A 457 -11.33 21.76 15.23
CA GLU A 457 -11.68 22.46 16.48
C GLU A 457 -10.79 23.67 16.77
N ASN A 458 -9.45 23.59 16.80
CA ASN A 458 -8.56 24.76 17.08
C ASN A 458 -7.04 24.48 16.92
N GLY A 459 -6.58 24.04 15.74
CA GLY A 459 -5.15 23.97 15.37
C GLY A 459 -4.50 22.59 15.53
N PHE A 460 -3.48 22.30 14.71
CA PHE A 460 -2.78 21.00 14.73
C PHE A 460 -1.72 20.98 15.83
N HIS A 461 -1.89 20.10 16.81
CA HIS A 461 -0.79 19.72 17.69
C HIS A 461 -0.28 18.36 17.22
N ALA A 462 0.94 18.33 16.67
CA ALA A 462 1.63 17.05 16.46
C ALA A 462 1.60 16.31 17.80
N PHE A 463 1.07 15.08 17.84
CA PHE A 463 0.98 14.30 19.07
C PHE A 463 2.36 14.27 19.74
N SER A 464 2.55 15.08 20.77
CA SER A 464 3.75 15.14 21.57
C SER A 464 3.75 13.89 22.44
N ASP A 465 4.30 12.79 21.93
CA ASP A 465 4.86 11.70 22.74
C ASP A 465 5.39 10.55 21.87
N ILE A 466 6.66 10.64 21.45
CA ILE A 466 7.67 9.55 21.50
C ILE A 466 9.08 10.19 21.56
N ARG A 467 9.85 9.82 22.59
CA ARG A 467 11.26 10.21 22.80
C ARG A 467 12.10 9.93 21.55
N MET A 468 12.90 10.92 21.14
CA MET A 468 13.99 10.70 20.17
C MET A 468 15.03 9.77 20.79
N GLY A 469 14.96 8.48 20.47
CA GLY A 469 16.13 7.61 20.52
C GLY A 469 17.14 8.15 19.50
N LYS A 470 18.27 8.67 19.98
CA LYS A 470 19.41 9.03 19.15
C LYS A 470 19.92 7.77 18.44
N ASN A 471 19.57 7.58 17.18
CA ASN A 471 20.42 6.86 16.23
C ASN A 471 20.69 7.83 15.06
N LYS A 472 21.69 8.69 15.28
CA LYS A 472 22.46 9.27 14.19
C LYS A 472 23.49 8.24 13.83
N GLU A 473 23.20 7.42 12.83
CA GLU A 473 24.14 6.82 11.89
C GLU A 473 23.29 6.02 10.90
N ASP A 474 23.61 6.16 9.61
CA ASP A 474 22.99 5.56 8.43
C ASP A 474 21.73 6.26 7.85
N ILE A 475 21.98 7.36 7.12
CA ILE A 475 21.17 7.82 5.98
C ILE A 475 22.01 7.73 4.71
#